data_AF-A0A316FG18-F1
#
_entry.id   AF-A0A316FG18-F1
#
_cell.length_a   1.000
_cell.length_b   1.000
_cell.length_c   1.000
_cell.angle_alpha   90.00
_cell.angle_beta   90.00
_cell.angle_gamma   90.00
#
_symmetry.space_group_name_H-M   'P 1'
#
loop_
_entity.id
_entity.type
_entity.pdbx_description
1 polymer ?
#
loop_
_entity_poly.entity_id
_entity_poly.type
_entity_poly.pdbx_seq_one_letter_code
_entity_poly.pdbx_strand_id
1 'polypeptide(L)'
;MKIYLLILVVFLSACNSTPKQEVSSRAIKSEEVPISKKVYFFQHKILPEWTFTTEGKFYSDLLKGDLSHLKMAATEVISSNYANGITSEVIKGSDAILIKFPQPKAMANCFFILITKSETEFNFYTYEKTMSFGDGDPVIGVVGSWSSEGSHGNLGGRTYSEASDFVSDVLGKNG
;
A
#
# COMPACT_ATOMS: atom_id res chain seq x y z
N MET A 1 -53.51 40.09 53.78
CA MET A 1 -53.63 38.72 54.32
C MET A 1 -53.11 37.73 53.29
N LYS A 2 -52.15 36.88 53.68
CA LYS A 2 -51.81 35.63 53.00
C LYS A 2 -52.96 34.64 53.15
N ILE A 3 -53.20 33.79 52.15
CA ILE A 3 -53.78 32.42 52.19
C ILE A 3 -53.84 31.97 50.71
N TYR A 4 -52.99 31.05 50.25
CA TYR A 4 -53.25 29.59 50.13
C TYR A 4 -54.50 29.31 49.27
N LEU A 5 -54.61 28.36 48.35
CA LEU A 5 -53.85 27.26 47.80
C LEU A 5 -54.86 26.61 46.80
N LEU A 6 -54.39 25.79 45.87
CA LEU A 6 -55.14 24.78 45.10
C LEU A 6 -55.95 25.17 43.84
N ILE A 7 -55.38 24.65 42.73
CA ILE A 7 -56.01 23.81 41.70
C ILE A 7 -57.05 24.46 40.77
N LEU A 8 -56.60 24.72 39.53
CA LEU A 8 -57.34 24.24 38.36
C LEU A 8 -56.35 23.67 37.33
N VAL A 9 -56.08 22.38 37.47
CA VAL A 9 -55.56 21.52 36.40
C VAL A 9 -56.72 21.28 35.45
N VAL A 10 -56.81 22.01 34.32
CA VAL A 10 -57.35 21.45 33.08
C VAL A 10 -56.92 22.29 31.86
N PHE A 11 -56.51 21.57 30.80
CA PHE A 11 -56.22 22.01 29.42
C PHE A 11 -54.94 22.86 29.28
N LEU A 12 -53.89 22.36 28.62
CA LEU A 12 -53.91 22.11 27.18
C LEU A 12 -53.19 20.81 26.79
N SER A 13 -53.97 19.90 26.22
CA SER A 13 -53.52 18.93 25.24
C SER A 13 -52.85 19.65 24.08
N ALA A 14 -51.52 19.58 24.02
CA ALA A 14 -50.80 19.61 22.77
C ALA A 14 -49.91 18.37 22.75
N CYS A 15 -50.52 17.25 22.36
CA CYS A 15 -49.80 16.13 21.78
C CYS A 15 -49.09 16.67 20.54
N ASN A 16 -47.85 17.14 20.70
CA ASN A 16 -46.98 17.32 19.57
C ASN A 16 -46.54 15.91 19.17
N SER A 17 -47.31 15.29 18.26
CA SER A 17 -46.89 14.07 17.59
C SER A 17 -45.67 14.42 16.75
N THR A 18 -44.49 14.40 17.37
CA THR A 18 -43.25 14.38 16.61
C THR A 18 -43.35 13.15 15.72
N PRO A 19 -43.37 13.28 14.38
CA PRO A 19 -43.31 12.11 13.54
C PRO A 19 -42.02 11.42 13.92
N LYS A 20 -42.14 10.18 14.39
CA LYS A 20 -40.99 9.33 14.64
C LYS A 20 -40.35 9.17 13.26
N GLN A 21 -39.31 9.96 13.00
CA GLN A 21 -38.51 9.79 11.82
C GLN A 21 -38.00 8.37 11.92
N GLU A 22 -38.57 7.48 11.10
CA GLU A 22 -38.00 6.17 10.89
C GLU A 22 -36.57 6.46 10.49
N VAL A 23 -35.65 6.20 11.42
CA VAL A 23 -34.26 6.05 11.11
C VAL A 23 -34.25 4.82 10.24
N SER A 24 -34.44 5.05 8.94
CA SER A 24 -34.09 4.10 7.91
C SER A 24 -32.67 3.72 8.25
N SER A 25 -32.49 2.51 8.75
CA SER A 25 -31.21 1.84 8.81
C SER A 25 -30.81 1.59 7.37
N ARG A 26 -30.46 2.67 6.67
CA ARG A 26 -29.65 2.60 5.47
C ARG A 26 -28.37 1.98 5.97
N ALA A 27 -28.28 0.66 5.84
CA ALA A 27 -27.10 -0.10 6.14
C ALA A 27 -25.95 0.68 5.52
N ILE A 28 -25.08 1.22 6.37
CA ILE A 28 -23.82 1.77 5.92
C ILE A 28 -23.12 0.54 5.35
N LYS A 29 -23.26 0.32 4.04
CA LYS A 29 -22.41 -0.62 3.32
C LYS A 29 -21.01 -0.07 3.56
N SER A 30 -20.26 -0.69 4.47
CA SER A 30 -18.83 -0.42 4.56
C SER A 30 -18.28 -0.78 3.19
N GLU A 31 -17.96 0.23 2.38
CA GLU A 31 -17.29 -0.02 1.12
C GLU A 31 -15.96 -0.68 1.44
N GLU A 32 -15.83 -1.95 1.05
CA GLU A 32 -14.58 -2.66 1.23
C GLU A 32 -13.49 -1.94 0.43
N VAL A 33 -12.35 -1.68 1.05
CA VAL A 33 -11.22 -1.04 0.37
C VAL A 33 -10.80 -1.91 -0.82
N PRO A 34 -10.74 -1.37 -2.05
CA PRO A 34 -10.34 -2.13 -3.24
C PRO A 34 -8.98 -2.81 -3.07
N ILE A 35 -8.84 -4.02 -3.61
CA ILE A 35 -7.59 -4.80 -3.56
C ILE A 35 -6.41 -4.00 -4.11
N SER A 36 -6.61 -3.22 -5.17
CA SER A 36 -5.55 -2.36 -5.75
C SER A 36 -5.00 -1.36 -4.74
N LYS A 37 -5.86 -0.75 -3.91
CA LYS A 37 -5.43 0.19 -2.87
C LYS A 37 -4.70 -0.52 -1.73
N LYS A 38 -5.13 -1.73 -1.36
CA LYS A 38 -4.43 -2.58 -0.37
C LYS A 38 -3.02 -2.96 -0.84
N VAL A 39 -2.90 -3.38 -2.10
CA VAL A 39 -1.60 -3.70 -2.74
C VAL A 39 -0.70 -2.47 -2.78
N TYR A 40 -1.22 -1.34 -3.25
CA TYR A 40 -0.47 -0.08 -3.30
C TYR A 40 0.02 0.32 -1.90
N PHE A 41 -0.85 0.27 -0.89
CA PHE A 41 -0.48 0.58 0.49
C PHE A 41 0.64 -0.33 1.02
N PHE A 42 0.55 -1.63 0.76
CA PHE A 42 1.60 -2.57 1.14
C PHE A 42 2.93 -2.22 0.46
N GLN A 43 2.94 -2.06 -0.86
CA GLN A 43 4.15 -1.86 -1.66
C GLN A 43 4.81 -0.49 -1.48
N HIS A 44 4.02 0.56 -1.25
CA HIS A 44 4.47 1.97 -1.24
C HIS A 44 4.40 2.66 0.13
N LYS A 45 3.94 1.95 1.17
CA LYS A 45 4.00 2.46 2.55
C LYS A 45 4.73 1.50 3.46
N ILE A 46 4.24 0.27 3.58
CA ILE A 46 4.81 -0.70 4.52
C ILE A 46 6.25 -1.09 4.13
N LEU A 47 6.48 -1.49 2.88
CA LEU A 47 7.81 -2.00 2.48
C LEU A 47 8.91 -0.92 2.47
N PRO A 48 8.68 0.32 1.98
CA PRO A 48 9.65 1.40 2.13
C PRO A 48 9.91 1.71 3.61
N GLU A 49 8.87 1.85 4.43
CA GLU A 49 9.01 2.09 5.87
C GLU A 49 9.89 1.02 6.51
N TRP A 50 9.59 -0.26 6.27
CA TRP A 50 10.38 -1.37 6.80
C TRP A 50 11.83 -1.33 6.33
N THR A 51 12.08 -0.91 5.10
CA THR A 51 13.44 -0.79 4.55
C THR A 51 14.24 0.26 5.30
N PHE A 52 13.63 1.39 5.66
CA PHE A 52 14.35 2.52 6.27
C PHE A 52 14.33 2.55 7.79
N THR A 53 13.32 1.98 8.46
CA THR A 53 13.12 2.17 9.91
C THR A 53 13.42 0.93 10.75
N THR A 54 13.64 -0.24 10.14
CA THR A 54 13.87 -1.49 10.88
C THR A 54 15.35 -1.76 11.20
N GLU A 55 16.22 -0.75 11.08
CA GLU A 55 17.67 -0.88 11.29
C GLU A 55 18.28 -2.05 10.48
N GLY A 56 17.77 -2.24 9.26
CA GLY A 56 18.22 -3.31 8.36
C GLY A 56 17.69 -4.71 8.65
N LYS A 57 16.81 -4.87 9.65
CA LYS A 57 16.20 -6.18 9.95
C LYS A 57 15.43 -6.73 8.75
N PHE A 58 14.61 -5.92 8.10
CA PHE A 58 13.86 -6.36 6.92
C PHE A 58 14.80 -6.86 5.80
N TYR A 59 15.85 -6.11 5.50
CA TYR A 59 16.88 -6.52 4.54
C TYR A 59 17.58 -7.83 4.96
N SER A 60 17.91 -7.98 6.25
CA SER A 60 18.55 -9.19 6.79
C SER A 60 17.68 -10.43 6.66
N ASP A 61 16.37 -10.32 6.92
CA ASP A 61 15.41 -11.41 6.74
C ASP A 61 15.39 -11.85 5.27
N LEU A 62 15.28 -10.88 4.33
CA LEU A 62 15.28 -11.17 2.89
C LEU A 62 16.60 -11.80 2.41
N LEU A 63 17.75 -11.35 2.94
CA LEU A 63 19.07 -11.86 2.58
C LEU A 63 19.21 -13.35 2.93
N LYS A 64 18.56 -13.78 4.02
CA LYS A 64 18.52 -15.18 4.46
C LYS A 64 17.45 -16.00 3.73
N GLY A 65 16.66 -15.38 2.84
CA GLY A 65 15.51 -15.99 2.19
C GLY A 65 14.30 -16.16 3.12
N ASP A 66 14.27 -15.51 4.28
CA ASP A 66 13.13 -15.54 5.19
C ASP A 66 12.06 -14.54 4.75
N LEU A 67 10.98 -15.07 4.17
CA LEU A 67 9.82 -14.29 3.73
C LEU A 67 8.65 -14.33 4.70
N SER A 68 8.81 -14.91 5.89
CA SER A 68 7.70 -15.16 6.83
C SER A 68 6.96 -13.88 7.21
N HIS A 69 7.66 -12.85 7.71
CA HIS A 69 7.07 -11.56 8.07
C HIS A 69 6.46 -10.83 6.87
N LEU A 70 7.14 -10.85 5.71
CA LEU A 70 6.65 -10.24 4.47
C LEU A 70 5.32 -10.88 4.04
N LYS A 71 5.26 -12.22 4.02
CA LYS A 71 4.06 -12.97 3.60
C LYS A 71 2.92 -12.88 4.61
N MET A 72 3.24 -12.80 5.91
CA MET A 72 2.26 -12.56 6.96
C MET A 72 1.57 -11.20 6.76
N ALA A 73 2.34 -10.12 6.64
CA ALA A 73 1.79 -8.79 6.40
C ALA A 73 1.04 -8.70 5.06
N ALA A 74 1.56 -9.30 3.99
CA ALA A 74 0.84 -9.36 2.71
C ALA A 74 -0.49 -10.14 2.82
N THR A 75 -0.55 -11.18 3.66
CA THR A 75 -1.77 -11.95 3.92
C THR A 75 -2.80 -11.12 4.66
N GLU A 76 -2.37 -10.43 5.73
CA GLU A 76 -3.22 -9.60 6.56
C GLU A 76 -3.78 -8.39 5.82
N VAL A 77 -2.93 -7.71 5.03
CA VAL A 77 -3.31 -6.48 4.32
C VAL A 77 -4.10 -6.80 3.04
N ILE A 78 -3.74 -7.87 2.33
CA ILE A 78 -4.23 -8.14 0.97
C ILE A 78 -4.99 -9.47 0.92
N SER A 79 -4.25 -10.60 0.91
CA SER A 79 -4.79 -11.97 0.92
C SER A 79 -3.66 -13.00 0.91
N SER A 80 -3.95 -14.22 1.37
CA SER A 80 -3.00 -15.34 1.29
C SER A 80 -2.59 -15.68 -0.16
N ASN A 81 -3.51 -15.57 -1.11
CA ASN A 81 -3.22 -15.85 -2.53
C ASN A 81 -2.18 -14.86 -3.08
N TYR A 82 -2.33 -13.57 -2.77
CA TYR A 82 -1.35 -12.57 -3.16
C TYR A 82 0.02 -12.83 -2.50
N ALA A 83 0.02 -13.09 -1.18
CA ALA A 83 1.25 -13.36 -0.42
C ALA A 83 2.04 -14.58 -0.94
N ASN A 84 1.33 -15.63 -1.34
CA ASN A 84 1.96 -16.85 -1.86
C ASN A 84 2.71 -16.62 -3.18
N GLY A 85 2.29 -15.65 -3.98
CA GLY A 85 2.97 -15.29 -5.23
C GLY A 85 4.16 -14.35 -5.05
N ILE A 86 4.48 -13.91 -3.83
CA ILE A 86 5.67 -13.09 -3.55
C ILE A 86 6.89 -13.99 -3.45
N THR A 87 7.95 -13.60 -4.17
CA THR A 87 9.27 -14.24 -4.14
C THR A 87 10.37 -13.19 -3.95
N SER A 88 11.55 -13.61 -3.50
CA SER A 88 12.73 -12.76 -3.44
C SER A 88 13.96 -13.47 -3.98
N GLU A 89 14.95 -12.69 -4.41
CA GLU A 89 16.21 -13.16 -4.96
C GLU A 89 17.33 -12.22 -4.51
N VAL A 90 18.42 -12.78 -4.00
CA VAL A 90 19.66 -12.03 -3.71
C VAL A 90 20.45 -11.89 -5.02
N ILE A 91 20.78 -10.66 -5.39
CA ILE A 91 21.51 -10.39 -6.64
C ILE A 91 23.00 -10.63 -6.41
N LYS A 92 23.53 -11.70 -7.02
CA LYS A 92 24.93 -12.11 -6.86
C LYS A 92 25.89 -11.00 -7.31
N GLY A 93 26.93 -10.76 -6.49
CA GLY A 93 27.96 -9.76 -6.79
C GLY A 93 27.54 -8.31 -6.50
N SER A 94 26.41 -8.10 -5.83
CA SER A 94 25.93 -6.79 -5.39
C SER A 94 25.28 -6.87 -4.02
N ASP A 95 25.28 -5.77 -3.27
CA ASP A 95 24.47 -5.63 -2.06
C ASP A 95 23.03 -5.23 -2.43
N ALA A 96 22.34 -6.14 -3.13
CA ALA A 96 20.98 -5.91 -3.61
C ALA A 96 20.09 -7.14 -3.50
N ILE A 97 18.81 -6.88 -3.21
CA ILE A 97 17.75 -7.89 -3.11
C ILE A 97 16.57 -7.45 -3.96
N LEU A 98 16.15 -8.35 -4.83
CA LEU A 98 14.97 -8.20 -5.67
C LEU A 98 13.78 -8.91 -5.04
N ILE A 99 12.65 -8.22 -4.94
CA ILE A 99 11.35 -8.80 -4.58
C ILE A 99 10.48 -8.79 -5.85
N LYS A 100 9.90 -9.94 -6.18
CA LYS A 100 8.98 -10.10 -7.32
C LYS A 100 7.56 -10.32 -6.79
N PHE A 101 6.61 -9.57 -7.33
CA PHE A 101 5.19 -9.65 -6.96
C PHE A 101 4.37 -10.38 -8.02
N PRO A 102 3.15 -10.82 -7.69
CA PRO A 102 2.16 -11.19 -8.70
C PRO A 102 1.94 -10.06 -9.70
N GLN A 103 1.64 -10.41 -10.96
CA GLN A 103 1.39 -9.44 -12.04
C GLN A 103 0.40 -8.34 -11.60
N PRO A 104 0.80 -7.06 -11.66
CA PRO A 104 -0.03 -5.96 -11.20
C PRO A 104 -1.27 -5.80 -12.09
N LYS A 105 -2.44 -5.72 -11.45
CA LYS A 105 -3.74 -5.52 -12.12
C LYS A 105 -4.16 -4.05 -12.22
N ALA A 106 -3.49 -3.15 -11.50
CA ALA A 106 -3.82 -1.73 -11.43
C ALA A 106 -2.55 -0.89 -11.55
N MET A 107 -2.72 0.37 -11.97
CA MET A 107 -1.61 1.33 -12.04
C MET A 107 -0.99 1.56 -10.67
N ALA A 108 0.30 1.91 -10.69
CA ALA A 108 1.16 2.10 -9.53
C ALA A 108 1.38 0.84 -8.67
N ASN A 109 0.79 -0.31 -9.00
CA ASN A 109 1.18 -1.57 -8.35
C ASN A 109 2.48 -2.08 -8.98
N CYS A 110 3.41 -2.51 -8.13
CA CYS A 110 4.75 -2.91 -8.53
C CYS A 110 4.77 -4.31 -9.14
N PHE A 111 5.51 -4.47 -10.23
CA PHE A 111 6.02 -5.76 -10.70
C PHE A 111 7.16 -6.23 -9.80
N PHE A 112 8.10 -5.32 -9.55
CA PHE A 112 9.36 -5.58 -8.86
C PHE A 112 9.68 -4.47 -7.87
N ILE A 113 10.39 -4.84 -6.80
CA ILE A 113 11.10 -3.92 -5.91
C ILE A 113 12.56 -4.35 -5.84
N LEU A 114 13.49 -3.42 -5.97
CA LEU A 114 14.91 -3.65 -5.73
C LEU A 114 15.33 -2.83 -4.50
N ILE A 115 15.81 -3.52 -3.47
CA ILE A 115 16.41 -2.90 -2.31
C ILE A 115 17.92 -3.01 -2.47
N THR A 116 18.64 -1.90 -2.48
CA THR A 116 20.10 -1.89 -2.48
C THR A 116 20.61 -1.36 -1.15
N LYS A 117 21.85 -1.74 -0.80
CA LYS A 117 22.55 -1.22 0.35
C LYS A 117 23.90 -0.66 -0.09
N SER A 118 24.20 0.58 0.30
CA SER A 118 25.49 1.25 0.09
C SER A 118 26.07 1.64 1.43
N GLU A 119 27.17 1.00 1.84
CA GLU A 119 27.81 1.15 3.16
C GLU A 119 26.83 0.91 4.33
N THR A 120 26.11 1.96 4.73
CA THR A 120 25.12 1.97 5.81
C THR A 120 23.72 2.38 5.37
N GLU A 121 23.55 2.85 4.13
CA GLU A 121 22.28 3.37 3.62
C GLU A 121 21.55 2.32 2.79
N PHE A 122 20.22 2.28 2.92
CA PHE A 122 19.36 1.50 2.07
C PHE A 122 18.76 2.39 0.98
N ASN A 123 18.55 1.84 -0.20
CA ASN A 123 17.77 2.47 -1.26
C ASN A 123 16.64 1.54 -1.67
N PHE A 124 15.50 2.11 -2.06
CA PHE A 124 14.31 1.35 -2.41
C PHE A 124 13.78 1.81 -3.77
N TYR A 125 13.86 0.92 -4.75
CA TYR A 125 13.42 1.19 -6.12
C TYR A 125 12.22 0.32 -6.47
N THR A 126 11.25 0.89 -7.18
CA THR A 126 10.07 0.20 -7.68
C THR A 126 10.11 0.12 -9.19
N TYR A 127 9.58 -0.96 -9.76
CA TYR A 127 9.10 -0.95 -11.14
C TYR A 127 7.58 -1.15 -11.12
N GLU A 128 6.83 -0.09 -11.41
CA GLU A 128 5.38 -0.04 -11.23
C GLU A 128 4.62 0.05 -12.53
N LYS A 129 3.45 -0.58 -12.60
CA LYS A 129 2.57 -0.53 -13.77
C LYS A 129 2.12 0.90 -14.04
N THR A 130 2.31 1.36 -15.27
CA THR A 130 1.80 2.66 -15.73
C THR A 130 0.68 2.49 -16.75
N MET A 131 0.06 3.60 -17.13
CA MET A 131 -0.89 3.66 -18.24
C MET A 131 -0.14 3.47 -19.57
N SER A 132 -0.69 2.63 -20.44
CA SER A 132 -0.26 2.54 -21.84
C SER A 132 -1.03 3.58 -22.65
N PHE A 133 -0.34 4.44 -23.41
CA PHE A 133 -0.96 5.52 -24.19
C PHE A 133 -1.30 5.15 -25.64
N GLY A 134 -1.20 3.89 -26.04
CA GLY A 134 -1.67 3.38 -27.33
C GLY A 134 -1.07 2.04 -27.75
N ASP A 135 -1.47 1.52 -28.92
CA ASP A 135 -1.05 0.22 -29.46
C ASP A 135 0.46 0.14 -29.80
N GLY A 136 1.15 1.28 -29.83
CA GLY A 136 2.59 1.39 -30.05
C GLY A 136 3.39 1.89 -28.85
N ASP A 137 2.78 1.99 -27.67
CA ASP A 137 3.48 2.42 -26.44
C ASP A 137 4.17 1.22 -25.79
N PRO A 138 5.51 1.10 -25.86
CA PRO A 138 6.21 -0.03 -25.27
C PRO A 138 6.32 0.11 -23.74
N VAL A 139 5.91 1.24 -23.15
CA VAL A 139 6.09 1.51 -21.72
C VAL A 139 5.15 0.64 -20.91
N ILE A 140 5.75 -0.36 -20.27
CA ILE A 140 5.08 -1.32 -19.39
C ILE A 140 4.98 -0.76 -17.97
N GLY A 141 5.92 0.11 -17.57
CA GLY A 141 5.99 0.63 -16.21
C GLY A 141 6.88 1.85 -16.04
N VAL A 142 6.92 2.36 -14.82
CA VAL A 142 7.76 3.49 -14.38
C VAL A 142 8.69 2.99 -13.29
N VAL A 143 9.94 3.47 -13.30
CA VAL A 143 10.85 3.25 -12.19
C VAL A 143 10.66 4.36 -11.16
N GLY A 144 10.34 3.98 -9.93
CA GLY A 144 10.27 4.89 -8.79
C GLY A 144 11.45 4.69 -7.85
N SER A 145 11.72 5.70 -7.01
CA SER A 145 12.65 5.62 -5.90
C SER A 145 12.01 6.18 -4.64
N TRP A 146 12.30 5.58 -3.49
CA TRP A 146 11.88 6.09 -2.19
C TRP A 146 13.10 6.48 -1.36
N SER A 147 12.98 7.58 -0.61
CA SER A 147 13.98 8.00 0.38
C SER A 147 13.53 7.67 1.81
N SER A 148 14.48 7.73 2.75
CA SER A 148 14.24 7.58 4.19
C SER A 148 13.23 8.56 4.76
N GLU A 149 13.10 9.75 4.16
CA GLU A 149 12.14 10.79 4.55
C GLU A 149 10.74 10.53 3.97
N GLY A 150 10.56 9.44 3.23
CA GLY A 150 9.30 9.08 2.59
C GLY A 150 9.01 9.85 1.29
N SER A 151 10.02 10.52 0.72
CA SER A 151 9.88 11.17 -0.59
C SER A 151 9.84 10.12 -1.70
N HIS A 152 9.05 10.40 -2.75
CA HIS A 152 8.92 9.53 -3.92
C HIS A 152 9.47 10.24 -5.16
N GLY A 153 10.50 9.65 -5.76
CA GLY A 153 11.10 10.08 -7.02
C GLY A 153 10.57 9.26 -8.20
N ASN A 154 10.38 9.90 -9.35
CA ASN A 154 10.08 9.24 -10.62
C ASN A 154 11.33 9.24 -11.50
N LEU A 155 11.90 8.07 -11.76
CA LEU A 155 13.12 7.86 -12.57
C LEU A 155 12.81 7.54 -14.05
N GLY A 156 11.56 7.74 -14.45
CA GLY A 156 11.07 7.66 -15.82
C GLY A 156 10.46 6.33 -16.23
N GLY A 157 9.72 6.35 -17.34
CA GLY A 157 9.12 5.17 -17.96
C GLY A 157 10.17 4.19 -18.49
N ARG A 158 9.84 2.90 -18.44
CA ARG A 158 10.65 1.78 -18.94
C ARG A 158 9.76 0.68 -19.51
N THR A 159 10.37 -0.17 -20.32
CA THR A 159 9.70 -1.18 -21.15
C THR A 159 10.15 -2.59 -20.77
N TYR A 160 10.52 -2.82 -19.50
CA TYR A 160 11.06 -4.11 -19.08
C TYR A 160 10.03 -5.22 -19.21
N SER A 161 10.39 -6.27 -19.92
CA SER A 161 9.66 -7.53 -19.91
C SER A 161 10.10 -8.43 -18.76
N GLU A 162 11.37 -8.34 -18.36
CA GLU A 162 11.99 -9.25 -17.40
C GLU A 162 12.60 -8.51 -16.21
N ALA A 163 12.70 -9.21 -15.08
CA ALA A 163 13.26 -8.62 -13.87
C ALA A 163 14.76 -8.31 -14.00
N SER A 164 15.49 -9.05 -14.84
CA SER A 164 16.91 -8.81 -15.12
C SER A 164 17.16 -7.43 -15.73
N ASP A 165 16.28 -6.96 -16.60
CA ASP A 165 16.42 -5.65 -17.26
C ASP A 165 16.27 -4.51 -16.25
N PHE A 166 15.32 -4.67 -15.33
CA PHE A 166 15.13 -3.77 -14.20
C PHE A 166 16.35 -3.73 -13.29
N VAL A 167 16.86 -4.89 -12.89
CA VAL A 167 18.06 -4.99 -12.04
C VAL A 167 19.27 -4.35 -12.73
N SER A 168 19.49 -4.65 -14.01
CA SER A 168 20.62 -4.11 -14.76
C SER A 168 20.55 -2.59 -14.94
N ASP A 169 19.37 -2.00 -15.17
CA ASP A 169 19.25 -0.54 -15.29
C ASP A 169 19.53 0.15 -13.97
N VAL A 170 18.96 -0.35 -12.87
CA VAL A 170 19.08 0.30 -11.56
C VAL A 170 20.50 0.18 -11.03
N LEU A 171 21.12 -1.01 -11.12
CA LEU A 171 22.48 -1.20 -10.63
C LEU A 171 23.52 -0.57 -11.56
N GLY A 172 23.31 -0.58 -12.88
CA GLY A 172 24.23 -0.01 -13.86
C GLY A 172 24.32 1.52 -13.84
N LYS A 173 23.33 2.20 -13.25
CA LYS A 173 23.33 3.66 -13.06
C LYS A 173 24.00 4.13 -11.76
N ASN A 174 24.26 3.21 -10.83
CA ASN A 174 24.82 3.48 -9.51
C ASN A 174 26.23 2.90 -9.33
N GLY A 175 26.88 2.45 -10.42
CA GLY A 175 28.26 1.94 -10.46
C GLY A 175 29.26 2.91 -11.05
#